data_AF-A0A7C5BY26-F1
#
_entry.id   AF-A0A7C5BY26-F1
#
_cell.length_a   1.000
_cell.length_b   1.000
_cell.length_c   1.000
_cell.angle_alpha   90.00
_cell.angle_beta   90.00
_cell.angle_gamma   90.00
#
_symmetry.space_group_name_H-M   'P 1'
#
loop_
_entity.id
_entity.type
_entity.pdbx_description
1 polymer ?
#
loop_
_entity_poly.entity_id
_entity_poly.type
_entity_poly.pdbx_seq_one_letter_code
_entity_poly.pdbx_strand_id
1 'polypeptide(L)'
;MRARPVRTRADLIALAAQHAPSRACERAVREGLITTHGGFTSSEGLPGWIVEIKSKRDRRWLIAIWCDEKTYQFYVEYLNAIPWAMWQGDSNGERPLIDGDNPREAAFNRMKARRHAST
;
A
#
# COMPACT_ATOMS: atom_id res chain seq x y z
N MET A 1 15.07 -20.64 4.73
CA MET A 1 14.18 -19.56 4.25
C MET A 1 14.62 -18.24 4.87
N ARG A 2 15.04 -17.25 4.08
CA ARG A 2 15.29 -15.90 4.60
C ARG A 2 13.95 -15.21 4.85
N ALA A 3 13.86 -14.55 6.00
CA ALA A 3 12.78 -13.68 6.42
C ALA A 3 12.22 -12.81 5.28
N ARG A 4 10.89 -12.80 5.04
CA ARG A 4 10.28 -11.64 4.40
C ARG A 4 10.57 -10.41 5.26
N PRO A 5 11.03 -9.29 4.68
CA PRO A 5 11.43 -8.11 5.44
C PRO A 5 10.23 -7.29 5.95
N VAL A 6 9.09 -7.31 5.23
CA VAL A 6 7.79 -6.85 5.76
C VAL A 6 6.95 -8.08 6.09
N ARG A 7 6.63 -8.26 7.37
CA ARG A 7 5.83 -9.41 7.86
C ARG A 7 4.54 -8.96 8.50
N THR A 8 4.55 -7.75 9.03
CA THR A 8 3.45 -7.18 9.79
C THR A 8 3.08 -5.81 9.24
N ARG A 9 1.87 -5.37 9.58
CA ARG A 9 1.43 -3.98 9.34
C ARG A 9 2.37 -2.96 10.01
N ALA A 10 2.95 -3.30 11.16
CA ALA A 10 3.89 -2.44 11.86
C ALA A 10 5.19 -2.23 11.05
N ASP A 11 5.72 -3.29 10.43
CA ASP A 11 6.91 -3.19 9.57
C ASP A 11 6.63 -2.26 8.38
N LEU A 12 5.44 -2.40 7.77
CA LEU A 12 5.02 -1.56 6.65
C LEU A 12 4.92 -0.08 7.05
N ILE A 13 4.34 0.22 8.21
CA ILE A 13 4.24 1.58 8.73
C ILE A 13 5.62 2.16 9.03
N ALA A 14 6.52 1.38 9.63
CA ALA A 14 7.89 1.81 9.90
C ALA A 14 8.63 2.15 8.59
N LEU A 15 8.47 1.32 7.56
CA LEU A 15 9.06 1.56 6.25
C LEU A 15 8.46 2.80 5.57
N ALA A 16 7.15 2.98 5.63
CA ALA A 16 6.49 4.18 5.11
C ALA A 16 6.95 5.47 5.83
N ALA A 17 7.22 5.40 7.14
CA ALA A 17 7.78 6.52 7.90
C ALA A 17 9.21 6.86 7.47
N GLN A 18 10.06 5.85 7.23
CA GLN A 18 11.44 6.03 6.76
C GLN A 18 11.51 6.68 5.37
N HIS A 19 10.51 6.42 4.53
CA HIS A 19 10.43 6.97 3.17
C HIS A 19 9.40 8.10 3.03
N ALA A 20 9.04 8.75 4.14
CA ALA A 20 8.12 9.88 4.10
C ALA A 20 8.72 11.05 3.27
N PRO A 21 8.01 11.58 2.27
CA PRO A 21 8.54 12.61 1.37
C PRO A 21 8.69 13.99 2.03
N SER A 22 8.18 14.15 3.26
CA SER A 22 8.29 15.40 4.02
C SER A 22 8.08 15.15 5.52
N ARG A 23 8.55 16.10 6.35
CA ARG A 23 8.30 16.10 7.80
C ARG A 23 6.81 16.08 8.14
N ALA A 24 5.96 16.68 7.30
CA ALA A 24 4.51 16.68 7.50
C ALA A 24 3.91 15.28 7.30
N CYS A 25 4.38 14.55 6.28
CA CYS A 25 4.00 13.16 6.04
C CYS A 25 4.51 12.26 7.18
N GLU A 26 5.78 12.38 7.55
CA GLU A 26 6.38 11.61 8.65
C GLU A 26 5.60 11.80 9.96
N ARG A 27 5.28 13.05 10.30
CA ARG A 27 4.46 13.40 11.46
C ARG A 27 3.07 12.75 11.37
N ALA A 28 2.42 12.78 10.21
CA ALA A 28 1.11 12.16 10.02
C ALA A 28 1.16 10.64 10.27
N VAL A 29 2.22 9.96 9.81
CA VAL A 29 2.43 8.53 10.11
C VAL A 29 2.57 8.29 11.62
N ARG A 30 3.40 9.10 12.31
CA ARG A 30 3.59 8.98 13.77
C ARG A 30 2.32 9.27 14.57
N GLU A 31 1.44 10.14 14.06
CA GLU A 31 0.12 10.42 14.63
C GLU A 31 -0.93 9.33 14.29
N GLY A 32 -0.54 8.25 13.60
CA GLY A 32 -1.42 7.14 13.23
C GLY A 32 -2.35 7.44 12.05
N LEU A 33 -2.10 8.51 11.30
CA LEU A 33 -2.93 8.94 10.18
C LEU A 33 -2.53 8.24 8.88
N ILE A 34 -2.48 6.90 8.94
CA ILE A 34 -2.08 6.02 7.86
C ILE A 34 -3.13 4.93 7.65
N THR A 35 -3.48 4.69 6.40
CA THR A 35 -4.38 3.63 5.94
C THR A 35 -3.59 2.68 5.05
N THR A 36 -3.64 1.39 5.36
CA THR A 36 -3.05 0.35 4.52
C THR A 36 -4.11 -0.12 3.52
N HIS A 37 -3.86 0.04 2.23
CA HIS A 37 -4.78 -0.40 1.17
C HIS A 37 -4.58 -1.88 0.79
N GLY A 38 -3.57 -2.52 1.36
CA GLY A 38 -3.28 -3.95 1.20
C GLY A 38 -2.19 -4.22 0.18
N GLY A 39 -2.19 -5.44 -0.34
CA GLY A 39 -1.21 -5.98 -1.27
C GLY A 39 -1.58 -5.69 -2.72
N PHE A 40 -0.57 -5.33 -3.50
CA PHE A 40 -0.67 -5.00 -4.93
C PHE A 40 0.43 -5.71 -5.70
N THR A 41 0.25 -5.80 -7.02
CA THR A 41 1.29 -6.18 -7.96
C THR A 41 1.64 -4.97 -8.82
N SER A 42 2.92 -4.66 -8.98
CA SER A 42 3.38 -3.59 -9.88
C SER A 42 3.14 -3.97 -11.34
N SER A 43 3.29 -3.00 -12.25
CA SER A 43 3.27 -3.26 -13.70
C SER A 43 4.36 -4.24 -14.16
N GLU A 44 5.47 -4.31 -13.42
CA GLU A 44 6.60 -5.22 -13.68
C GLU A 44 6.43 -6.59 -13.00
N GLY A 45 5.30 -6.81 -12.32
CA GLY A 45 5.01 -8.07 -11.64
C GLY A 45 5.58 -8.18 -10.23
N LEU A 46 6.11 -7.10 -9.65
CA LEU A 46 6.65 -7.12 -8.28
C LEU A 46 5.51 -7.06 -7.26
N PRO A 47 5.50 -7.93 -6.24
CA PRO A 47 4.55 -7.79 -5.15
C PRO A 47 4.90 -6.58 -4.29
N GLY A 48 3.90 -5.95 -3.70
CA GLY A 48 4.12 -4.84 -2.80
C GLY A 48 2.86 -4.41 -2.07
N TRP A 49 2.96 -3.26 -1.43
CA TRP A 49 1.89 -2.69 -0.62
C TRP A 49 1.70 -1.23 -0.96
N ILE A 50 0.46 -0.76 -0.80
CA ILE A 50 0.15 0.66 -0.94
C ILE A 50 -0.41 1.16 0.39
N VAL A 51 0.12 2.29 0.84
CA VAL A 51 -0.38 3.01 2.00
C VAL A 51 -0.78 4.42 1.60
N GLU A 52 -1.85 4.91 2.22
CA GLU A 52 -2.27 6.30 2.15
C GLU A 52 -2.01 6.97 3.48
N ILE A 53 -1.37 8.13 3.43
CA ILE A 53 -1.09 8.93 4.61
C ILE A 53 -1.83 10.25 4.44
N LYS A 54 -2.63 10.61 5.44
CA LYS A 54 -3.49 11.79 5.39
C LYS A 54 -3.18 12.72 6.55
N SER A 55 -2.69 13.93 6.27
CA SER A 55 -2.50 14.92 7.34
C SER A 55 -3.83 15.45 7.88
N LYS A 56 -3.81 16.04 9.08
CA LYS A 56 -4.94 16.79 9.65
C LYS A 56 -5.41 17.98 8.78
N ARG A 57 -4.56 18.45 7.86
CA ARG A 57 -4.88 19.52 6.90
C ARG A 57 -5.25 18.98 5.51
N ASP A 58 -5.77 17.75 5.45
CA ASP A 58 -6.28 17.07 4.25
C ASP A 58 -5.26 16.85 3.11
N ARG A 59 -3.96 17.12 3.33
CA ARG A 59 -2.91 16.67 2.40
C ARG A 59 -2.79 15.16 2.43
N ARG A 60 -2.65 14.56 1.26
CA ARG A 60 -2.58 13.10 1.06
C ARG A 60 -1.28 12.73 0.37
N TRP A 61 -0.71 11.60 0.79
CA TRP A 61 0.41 10.96 0.14
C TRP A 61 0.07 9.49 -0.07
N LEU A 62 0.24 9.02 -1.30
CA LEU A 62 0.15 7.59 -1.61
C LEU A 62 1.55 7.07 -1.81
N ILE A 63 1.92 6.06 -1.04
CA ILE A 63 3.25 5.45 -1.09
C ILE A 63 3.05 3.98 -1.44
N ALA A 64 3.62 3.57 -2.57
CA ALA A 64 3.80 2.18 -2.94
C ALA A 64 5.17 1.70 -2.48
N ILE A 65 5.21 0.50 -1.91
CA ILE A 65 6.42 -0.19 -1.47
C ILE A 65 6.44 -1.54 -2.20
N TRP A 66 7.26 -1.64 -3.23
CA TRP A 66 7.48 -2.85 -4.01
C TRP A 66 8.63 -3.66 -3.41
N CYS A 67 8.51 -4.98 -3.42
CA CYS A 67 9.52 -5.91 -2.94
C CYS A 67 9.97 -6.81 -4.09
N ASP A 68 11.26 -6.77 -4.41
CA ASP A 68 11.87 -7.80 -5.24
C ASP A 68 12.24 -8.98 -4.34
N GLU A 69 11.44 -10.05 -4.39
CA GLU A 69 11.67 -11.25 -3.57
C GLU A 69 12.96 -12.00 -3.93
N LYS A 70 13.55 -11.77 -5.12
CA LYS A 70 14.81 -12.41 -5.53
C LYS A 70 16.01 -11.71 -4.91
N THR A 71 16.03 -10.38 -4.97
CA THR A 71 17.14 -9.56 -4.47
C THR A 71 16.94 -9.07 -3.04
N TYR A 72 15.73 -9.22 -2.50
CA TYR A 72 15.30 -8.69 -1.19
C TYR A 72 15.43 -7.16 -1.10
N GLN A 73 15.32 -6.47 -2.24
CA GLN A 73 15.35 -5.00 -2.30
C GLN A 73 13.94 -4.42 -2.30
N PHE A 74 13.83 -3.22 -1.73
CA PHE A 74 12.61 -2.43 -1.74
C PHE A 74 12.73 -1.26 -2.71
N TYR A 75 11.63 -0.99 -3.40
CA TYR A 75 11.45 0.20 -4.22
C TYR A 75 10.27 0.98 -3.68
N VAL A 76 10.47 2.27 -3.46
CA VAL A 76 9.41 3.17 -3.01
C VAL A 76 9.02 4.08 -4.15
N GLU A 77 7.71 4.13 -4.41
CA GLU A 77 7.12 4.96 -5.45
C GLU A 77 6.02 5.83 -4.85
N TYR A 78 5.99 7.11 -5.23
CA TYR A 78 4.94 8.03 -4.84
C TYR A 78 3.88 8.08 -5.92
N LEU A 79 2.66 7.64 -5.57
CA LEU A 79 1.58 7.49 -6.53
C LEU A 79 0.67 8.72 -6.55
N ASN A 80 0.08 9.01 -7.71
CA ASN A 80 -1.00 9.99 -7.84
C ASN A 80 -2.38 9.36 -7.63
N ALA A 81 -2.52 8.05 -7.90
CA ALA A 81 -3.76 7.30 -7.73
C ALA A 81 -3.44 5.84 -7.40
N ILE A 82 -4.38 5.16 -6.73
CA ILE A 82 -4.24 3.75 -6.38
C ILE A 82 -4.61 2.89 -7.61
N PRO A 83 -3.72 2.00 -8.08
CA PRO A 83 -3.98 1.10 -9.21
C PRO A 83 -4.85 -0.08 -8.78
N TRP A 84 -6.11 0.19 -8.44
CA TRP A 84 -7.04 -0.79 -7.86
C TRP A 84 -7.22 -2.07 -8.69
N ALA A 85 -7.02 -2.02 -10.00
CA ALA A 85 -7.06 -3.21 -10.86
C ALA A 85 -6.02 -4.28 -10.46
N MET A 86 -4.91 -3.86 -9.83
CA MET A 86 -3.78 -4.68 -9.40
C MET A 86 -3.85 -5.13 -7.93
N TRP A 87 -4.91 -4.79 -7.21
CA TRP A 87 -5.09 -5.20 -5.81
C TRP A 87 -5.26 -6.73 -5.70
N GLN A 88 -4.57 -7.34 -4.74
CA GLN A 88 -4.46 -8.80 -4.55
C GLN A 88 -5.20 -9.33 -3.30
N GLY A 89 -5.79 -8.43 -2.52
CA GLY A 89 -6.52 -8.79 -1.32
C GLY A 89 -7.85 -9.50 -1.57
N ASP A 90 -8.43 -9.93 -0.46
CA ASP A 90 -9.78 -10.47 -0.34
C ASP A 90 -10.63 -9.55 0.55
N SER A 91 -11.89 -9.35 0.16
CA SER A 91 -12.92 -8.67 0.94
C SER A 91 -13.20 -9.25 2.33
N ASN A 92 -12.79 -10.50 2.58
CA ASN A 92 -12.99 -11.19 3.87
C ASN A 92 -12.08 -10.67 4.99
N GLY A 93 -10.91 -10.10 4.66
CA GLY A 93 -10.02 -9.46 5.64
C GLY A 93 -9.20 -10.41 6.52
N GLU A 94 -9.05 -11.67 6.13
CA GLU A 94 -8.31 -12.68 6.90
C GLU A 94 -6.79 -12.49 6.87
N ARG A 95 -6.27 -11.71 5.91
CA ARG A 95 -4.84 -11.42 5.72
C ARG A 95 -4.60 -9.91 5.78
N PRO A 96 -4.55 -9.28 6.96
CA PRO A 96 -4.56 -7.82 7.11
C PRO A 96 -3.51 -7.08 6.26
N LEU A 97 -2.32 -7.69 6.08
CA LEU A 97 -1.25 -7.10 5.28
C LEU A 97 -1.56 -7.11 3.76
N ILE A 98 -2.33 -8.08 3.28
CA ILE A 98 -2.68 -8.24 1.86
C ILE A 98 -4.06 -7.64 1.56
N ASP A 99 -4.98 -7.73 2.51
CA ASP A 99 -6.36 -7.29 2.36
C ASP A 99 -6.51 -5.79 2.69
N GLY A 100 -5.61 -5.24 3.51
CA GLY A 100 -5.65 -3.84 3.93
C GLY A 100 -6.66 -3.58 5.05
N ASP A 101 -6.75 -2.32 5.46
CA ASP A 101 -7.59 -1.87 6.57
C ASP A 101 -9.09 -1.86 6.18
N ASN A 102 -9.40 -1.63 4.90
CA ASN A 102 -10.76 -1.55 4.36
C ASN A 102 -10.96 -2.50 3.15
N PRO A 103 -10.94 -3.82 3.35
CA PRO A 103 -10.90 -4.79 2.25
C PRO A 103 -12.15 -4.81 1.36
N ARG A 104 -13.33 -4.49 1.93
CA ARG A 104 -14.58 -4.39 1.15
C ARG A 104 -14.56 -3.21 0.19
N GLU A 105 -14.03 -2.07 0.63
CA GLU A 105 -13.89 -0.88 -0.20
C GLU A 105 -12.86 -1.13 -1.32
N ALA A 106 -11.73 -1.76 -0.98
CA ALA A 106 -10.71 -2.15 -1.94
C ALA A 106 -11.26 -3.10 -3.03
N ALA A 107 -12.05 -4.11 -2.63
CA ALA A 107 -12.70 -5.02 -3.56
C ALA A 107 -13.68 -4.30 -4.51
N PHE A 108 -14.49 -3.38 -3.97
CA PHE A 108 -15.40 -2.55 -4.77
C PHE A 108 -14.63 -1.69 -5.80
N ASN A 109 -13.57 -1.01 -5.36
CA ASN A 109 -12.74 -0.19 -6.22
C ASN A 109 -12.04 -1.01 -7.32
N ARG A 110 -11.55 -2.21 -7.00
CA ARG A 110 -10.97 -3.14 -7.97
C ARG A 110 -11.97 -3.54 -9.05
N MET A 111 -13.20 -3.88 -8.66
CA MET A 111 -14.26 -4.19 -9.61
C MET A 111 -14.54 -3.02 -10.55
N LYS A 112 -14.63 -1.79 -10.02
CA LYS A 112 -14.83 -0.58 -10.82
C LYS A 112 -13.67 -0.35 -11.79
N ALA A 113 -12.43 -0.44 -11.32
CA ALA A 113 -11.24 -0.23 -12.14
C ALA A 113 -11.13 -1.24 -13.30
N ARG A 114 -11.47 -2.50 -13.06
CA ARG A 114 -11.46 -3.55 -14.10
C ARG A 114 -12.51 -3.34 -15.19
N ARG A 115 -13.67 -2.75 -14.85
CA ARG A 115 -14.70 -2.42 -15.87
C ARG A 115 -14.24 -1.33 -16.84
N HIS A 116 -13.50 -0.33 -16.34
CA HIS A 116 -13.01 0.77 -17.17
C HIS A 116 -11.80 0.40 -18.03
N ALA A 117 -11.07 -0.68 -17.71
CA ALA A 117 -9.93 -1.14 -18.50
C ALA A 117 -10.33 -1.97 -19.74
N SER A 118 -11.60 -2.38 -19.84
CA SER A 118 -12.12 -3.22 -20.93
C SER A 118 -12.89 -2.44 -22.01
N THR A 119 -12.82 -1.11 -22.00
CA THR A 119 -13.44 -0.21 -23.00
C THR A 119 -12.36 0.54 -23.74
#